data_AF-A0A920UJV5-F1
#
_entry.id   AF-A0A920UJV5-F1
#
_cell.length_a   1.000
_cell.length_b   1.000
_cell.length_c   1.000
_cell.angle_alpha   90.00
_cell.angle_beta   90.00
_cell.angle_gamma   90.00
#
_symmetry.space_group_name_H-M   'P 1'
#
loop_
_entity.id
_entity.type
_entity.pdbx_description
1 polymer ?
#
loop_
_entity_poly.entity_id
_entity_poly.type
_entity_poly.pdbx_seq_one_letter_code
_entity_poly.pdbx_strand_id
1 'polypeptide(L)' 'MYFSQNATIGLASKSPRRIELLKLLGINFEIITNNNIELKPKGKRTTKTLLN' A
#
# COMPACT_ATOMS: atom_id res chain seq x y z
N MET A 1 3.73 -2.90 -18.03
CA MET A 1 4.31 -3.60 -16.86
C MET A 1 4.18 -5.08 -17.14
N TYR A 2 5.29 -5.80 -17.36
CA TYR A 2 5.27 -7.23 -17.66
C TYR A 2 5.56 -8.01 -16.38
N PHE A 3 4.56 -8.73 -15.87
CA PHE A 3 4.78 -9.71 -14.82
C PHE A 3 5.42 -10.96 -15.43
N SER A 4 6.33 -11.62 -14.71
CA SER A 4 6.79 -12.93 -15.15
C SER A 4 5.58 -13.85 -15.25
N GLN A 5 5.43 -14.51 -16.40
CA GLN A 5 4.38 -15.50 -16.61
C GLN A 5 4.51 -16.53 -15.48
N ASN A 6 3.45 -16.70 -14.68
CA ASN A 6 3.36 -17.58 -13.51
C ASN A 6 3.83 -17.02 -12.14
N ALA A 7 4.10 -15.72 -12.00
CA ALA A 7 4.28 -15.15 -10.67
C ALA A 7 2.94 -14.99 -9.93
N THR A 8 2.87 -15.51 -8.70
CA THR A 8 1.79 -15.20 -7.76
C THR A 8 1.93 -13.76 -7.27
N ILE A 9 0.90 -12.95 -7.47
CA ILE A 9 0.87 -11.56 -7.02
C ILE A 9 0.33 -11.50 -5.60
N GLY A 10 1.09 -10.87 -4.70
CA GLY A 10 0.68 -10.61 -3.32
C GLY A 10 0.16 -9.20 -3.11
N LEU A 11 -1.09 -9.06 -2.68
CA LEU A 11 -1.66 -7.80 -2.22
C LEU A 11 -1.42 -7.64 -0.71
N ALA A 12 -0.39 -6.88 -0.35
CA ALA A 12 -0.09 -6.51 1.04
C ALA A 12 -1.01 -5.37 1.54
N SER A 13 -2.33 -5.51 1.39
CA SER A 13 -3.30 -4.50 1.81
C SER A 13 -4.61 -5.11 2.30
N LYS A 14 -5.11 -4.56 3.42
CA LYS A 14 -6.43 -4.89 3.98
C LYS A 14 -7.54 -3.95 3.50
N SER A 15 -7.27 -3.03 2.56
CA SER A 15 -8.26 -2.05 2.11
C SER A 15 -9.31 -2.69 1.18
N PRO A 16 -10.60 -2.71 1.56
CA PRO A 16 -11.65 -3.35 0.73
C PRO A 16 -11.73 -2.76 -0.68
N ARG A 17 -11.62 -1.44 -0.79
CA ARG A 17 -11.65 -0.73 -2.08
C ARG A 17 -10.52 -1.18 -3.02
N ARG A 18 -9.31 -1.43 -2.49
CA ARG A 18 -8.18 -1.89 -3.32
C ARG A 18 -8.41 -3.33 -3.82
N ILE A 19 -8.96 -4.19 -2.96
CA ILE A 19 -9.29 -5.57 -3.31
C ILE A 19 -10.33 -5.58 -4.44
N GLU A 20 -11.37 -4.76 -4.33
CA GLU A 20 -12.43 -4.65 -5.35
C GLU A 20 -11.88 -4.16 -6.70
N LEU A 21 -11.07 -3.11 -6.69
CA LEU A 21 -10.45 -2.59 -7.92
C LEU A 21 -9.56 -3.64 -8.61
N LEU A 22 -8.78 -4.40 -7.85
CA LEU A 22 -7.91 -5.44 -8.43
C LEU A 22 -8.70 -6.63 -8.98
N LYS A 23 -9.84 -6.97 -8.35
CA LYS A 23 -10.77 -7.97 -8.90
C LYS A 23 -11.38 -7.50 -10.23
N LEU A 24 -11.78 -6.22 -10.31
CA LEU A 24 -12.32 -5.64 -11.55
C LEU A 24 -11.31 -5.63 -12.71
N LEU A 25 -10.02 -5.52 -12.38
CA LEU A 25 -8.93 -5.63 -13.36
C LEU A 25 -8.66 -7.07 -13.84
N GLY A 26 -9.36 -8.07 -13.29
CA GLY A 26 -9.16 -9.48 -13.65
C GLY A 26 -7.81 -10.05 -13.21
N ILE A 27 -7.17 -9.42 -12.21
CA ILE A 27 -5.87 -9.83 -11.71
C ILE A 27 -6.07 -10.88 -10.61
N ASN A 28 -5.41 -12.03 -10.74
CA ASN A 28 -5.34 -13.02 -9.68
C ASN A 28 -4.28 -12.61 -8.66
N PHE A 29 -4.66 -12.49 -7.40
CA PHE A 29 -3.76 -12.13 -6.30
C PHE A 29 -4.17 -12.80 -4.99
N GLU A 30 -3.20 -12.93 -4.09
CA GLU A 30 -3.41 -13.37 -2.71
C GLU A 30 -3.31 -12.19 -1.75
N ILE A 31 -4.11 -12.18 -0.68
CA ILE A 31 -4.02 -11.13 0.34
C ILE A 31 -2.91 -11.50 1.32
N ILE A 32 -1.88 -10.66 1.40
CA ILE A 32 -0.78 -10.81 2.35
C ILE A 32 -1.04 -9.90 3.55
N THR A 33 -0.99 -10.49 4.75
CA THR A 33 -1.09 -9.73 6.00
C THR A 33 0.29 -9.25 6.42
N ASN A 34 0.54 -7.95 6.28
CA ASN A 34 1.70 -7.33 6.92
C ASN A 34 1.27 -6.73 8.27
N ASN A 35 1.86 -7.21 9.36
CA ASN A 35 1.63 -6.68 10.71
C ASN A 35 2.58 -5.53 11.07
N ASN A 36 3.55 -5.22 10.20
CA ASN A 36 4.44 -4.10 10.40
C ASN A 36 3.67 -2.81 10.12
N ILE A 37 3.48 -2.03 11.17
CA ILE A 37 2.98 -0.66 11.07
C ILE A 37 4.11 0.14 10.42
N GLU A 38 4.01 0.46 9.14
CA GLU A 38 4.90 1.44 8.52
C GLU A 38 4.74 2.76 9.28
N LEU A 39 5.78 3.11 10.05
CA LEU A 39 5.87 4.41 10.67
C LEU A 39 5.93 5.43 9.54
N LYS A 40 4.92 6.30 9.47
CA LYS A 40 5.02 7.49 8.61
C LYS A 40 6.37 8.14 8.92
N PRO A 41 7.21 8.42 7.91
CA PRO A 41 8.44 9.16 8.15
C PRO A 41 8.03 10.41 8.92
N LYS A 42 8.62 10.62 10.10
CA LYS A 42 8.39 11.84 10.87
C LYS A 42 8.93 12.96 9.99
N GLY A 43 8.05 13.56 9.19
CA GLY A 43 8.36 14.76 8.43
C GLY A 43 8.98 15.72 9.42
N LYS A 44 10.19 16.21 9.11
CA LYS A 44 10.81 17.28 9.87
C LYS A 44 9.75 18.36 10.01
N ARG A 45 9.19 18.52 11.20
CA ARG A 45 8.33 19.66 11.53
C ARG A 45 9.24 20.86 11.33
N THR A 46 9.13 21.54 10.20
CA THR A 46 9.63 22.90 10.10
C THR A 46 8.84 23.68 11.12
N THR A 47 9.47 23.96 12.26
CA THR A 47 9.01 24.90 13.26
C THR A 47 8.83 26.24 12.55
N LYS A 48 7.61 26.53 12.09
CA LYS A 48 7.24 27.92 11.81
C LYS A 48 7.12 28.56 13.18
N THR A 49 8.19 29.23 13.59
CA THR A 49 8.20 30.22 14.66
C THR A 49 6.99 31.13 14.44
N LEU A 50 5.95 30.98 15.26
CA LEU A 50 4.97 32.04 15.44
C LEU A 50 5.65 33.06 16.35
N LEU A 51 6.32 34.02 15.73
CA LEU A 51 6.52 35.34 16.32
C LEU A 51 5.12 35.94 16.45
N ASN A 52 4.69 36.12 17.70
CA ASN A 52 3.81 37.18 18.17
C ASN A 52 4.14 37.39 19.65
#